data_AF-A0A352CMA6-F1
#
_entry.id   AF-A0A352CMA6-F1
#
_cell.length_a   1.000
_cell.length_b   1.000
_cell.length_c   1.000
_cell.angle_alpha   90.00
_cell.angle_beta   90.00
_cell.angle_gamma   90.00
#
_symmetry.space_group_name_H-M   'P 1'
#
loop_
_entity.id
_entity.type
_entity.pdbx_description
1 polymer ?
#
loop_
_entity_poly.entity_id
_entity_poly.type
_entity_poly.pdbx_seq_one_letter_code
_entity_poly.pdbx_strand_id
1 'polypeptide(L)' 'MEIRTASSPRDVKHYTTERLREEFFIEKVFYEDEIRLVYSHIDRIITGAAMPVKGTL' A
#
# COMPACT_ATOMS: atom_id res chain seq x y z
N MET A 1 -2.68 9.61 0.07
CA MET A 1 -1.51 8.92 0.65
C MET A 1 -2.05 7.87 1.58
N GLU A 2 -1.97 6.60 1.19
CA GLU A 2 -2.39 5.50 2.06
C GLU A 2 -1.28 5.22 3.07
N ILE A 3 -1.65 5.04 4.33
CA ILE A 3 -0.72 4.78 5.43
C ILE A 3 -1.00 3.40 5.96
N ARG A 4 0.02 2.54 5.97
CA ARG A 4 -0.05 1.20 6.56
C ARG A 4 0.71 1.16 7.87
N THR A 5 0.06 0.66 8.91
CA THR A 5 0.64 0.54 10.25
C THR A 5 1.41 -0.77 10.39
N ALA A 6 2.48 -0.73 11.19
CA ALA A 6 3.19 -1.96 11.54
C ALA A 6 2.27 -2.85 12.38
N SER A 7 2.09 -4.11 11.97
CA SER A 7 1.30 -5.10 12.72
C SER A 7 2.22 -6.05 13.49
N SER A 8 1.85 -6.38 14.72
CA SER A 8 2.58 -7.35 15.54
C SER A 8 2.38 -8.78 15.02
N PRO A 9 3.41 -9.64 14.97
CA PRO A 9 3.27 -11.03 14.55
C PRO A 9 2.24 -11.84 15.37
N ARG A 10 2.02 -11.44 16.64
CA ARG A 10 1.01 -12.07 17.51
C ARG A 10 -0.41 -11.73 17.07
N ASP A 11 -0.64 -10.50 16.62
CA ASP A 11 -1.96 -10.04 16.19
C ASP A 11 -2.31 -10.58 14.79
N VAL A 12 -1.34 -10.61 13.88
CA VAL A 12 -1.49 -11.15 12.52
C VAL A 12 -1.99 -12.59 12.52
N LYS A 13 -1.62 -13.40 13.53
CA LYS A 13 -2.05 -14.80 13.66
C LYS A 13 -3.57 -14.96 13.83
N HIS A 14 -4.25 -13.93 14.32
CA HIS A 14 -5.69 -13.93 14.56
C HIS A 14 -6.48 -13.17 13.49
N TYR A 15 -5.82 -12.71 12.42
CA TYR A 15 -6.48 -11.95 11.37
C TYR A 15 -7.25 -12.89 10.43
N THR A 16 -8.42 -12.41 9.98
CA THR A 16 -9.16 -13.06 8.91
C THR A 16 -8.51 -12.74 7.56
N THR A 17 -8.89 -13.48 6.51
CA THR A 17 -8.36 -13.27 5.16
C THR A 17 -8.62 -11.85 4.65
N GLU A 18 -9.77 -11.27 5.00
CA GLU A 18 -10.14 -9.89 4.64
C GLU A 18 -9.21 -8.89 5.32
N ARG A 19 -8.99 -9.04 6.63
CA ARG A 19 -8.14 -8.14 7.41
C ARG A 19 -6.67 -8.20 6.97
N LEU A 20 -6.18 -9.37 6.57
CA LEU A 20 -4.84 -9.51 5.98
C LEU A 20 -4.72 -8.71 4.66
N ARG A 21 -5.77 -8.70 3.83
CA ARG A 21 -5.76 -7.94 2.57
C ARG A 21 -5.80 -6.44 2.84
N GLU A 22 -6.63 -5.99 3.76
CA GLU A 22 -6.69 -4.57 4.15
C GLU A 22 -5.32 -4.06 4.64
N GLU A 23 -4.66 -4.83 5.50
CA GLU A 23 -3.40 -4.43 6.14
C GLU A 23 -2.17 -4.58 5.24
N PHE A 24 -2.09 -5.61 4.40
CA PHE A 24 -0.88 -5.91 3.60
C PHE A 24 -1.02 -5.81 2.08
N PHE A 25 -2.22 -6.00 1.52
CA PHE A 25 -2.41 -6.04 0.08
C PHE A 25 -2.82 -4.67 -0.49
N ILE A 26 -2.05 -4.15 -1.45
CA ILE A 26 -2.38 -2.94 -2.19
C ILE A 26 -3.08 -3.36 -3.49
N GLU A 27 -4.41 -3.19 -3.56
CA GLU A 27 -5.21 -3.78 -4.66
C GLU A 27 -4.89 -3.21 -6.04
N LYS A 28 -4.67 -1.89 -6.11
CA LYS A 28 -4.34 -1.20 -7.36
C LYS A 28 -3.29 -0.15 -7.08
N VAL A 29 -2.15 -0.32 -7.73
CA VAL A 29 -1.00 0.57 -7.62
C VAL A 29 -0.89 1.47 -8.86
N PHE A 30 -1.31 0.97 -10.03
CA PHE A 30 -1.22 1.68 -11.30
C PHE A 30 -2.57 2.32 -11.67
N TYR A 31 -2.56 3.64 -11.82
CA TYR A 31 -3.68 4.43 -12.31
C TYR A 31 -3.15 5.35 -13.41
N GLU A 32 -3.89 5.48 -14.51
CA GLU A 32 -3.51 6.33 -15.63
C GLU A 32 -3.36 7.78 -15.16
N ASP A 33 -2.20 8.38 -15.47
CA ASP A 33 -1.88 9.76 -15.15
C ASP A 33 -2.01 10.11 -13.64
N GLU A 34 -1.84 9.12 -12.75
CA GLU A 34 -1.82 9.30 -11.30
C GLU A 34 -0.55 8.75 -10.65
N ILE A 35 -0.11 9.43 -9.59
CA ILE A 35 0.94 8.94 -8.68
C ILE A 35 0.28 8.43 -7.41
N ARG A 36 0.35 7.12 -7.18
CA ARG A 36 -0.07 6.52 -5.92
C ARG A 36 1.12 6.15 -5.07
N LEU A 37 1.16 6.70 -3.87
CA LEU A 37 2.16 6.41 -2.85
C LEU A 37 1.48 5.84 -1.61
N VAL A 38 2.01 4.71 -1.16
CA VAL A 38 1.67 4.04 0.08
C VAL A 38 2.88 4.16 1.01
N TYR A 39 2.64 4.74 2.18
CA TYR A 39 3.64 4.86 3.24
C TYR A 39 3.46 3.71 4.22
N SER A 40 4.50 2.88 4.36
CA SER A 40 4.56 1.85 5.37
C SER A 40 5.30 2.37 6.60
N HIS A 41 4.71 2.22 7.78
CA HIS A 41 5.41 2.46 9.04
C HIS A 41 6.49 1.42 9.35
N ILE A 42 6.50 0.29 8.63
CA ILE A 42 7.59 -0.67 8.68
C ILE A 42 8.77 -0.06 7.90
N ASP A 43 9.83 0.29 8.62
CA ASP A 43 11.05 0.93 8.09
C ASP A 43 10.83 2.24 7.31
N ARG A 44 9.65 2.87 7.45
CA ARG A 44 9.28 4.12 6.76
C ARG A 44 9.36 4.02 5.23
N ILE A 45 9.17 2.81 4.69
CA ILE A 45 9.27 2.55 3.26
C ILE A 45 8.10 3.24 2.55
N ILE A 46 8.41 3.94 1.46
CA ILE A 46 7.41 4.47 0.53
C ILE A 46 7.40 3.54 -0.68
N THR A 47 6.25 2.91 -0.95
CA THR A 47 6.04 2.07 -2.13
C THR A 47 4.87 2.63 -2.93
N GLY A 48 5.02 2.68 -4.25
CA GLY A 48 4.02 3.30 -5.10
C GLY A 48 4.38 3.16 -6.57
N ALA A 49 3.49 3.63 -7.42
CA ALA A 49 3.74 3.72 -8.85
C ALA A 49 3.27 5.07 -9.40
N ALA A 50 3.97 5.51 -10.43
CA ALA A 50 3.61 6.63 -11.27
C ALA A 50 3.43 6.07 -12.68
N MET A 51 2.24 6.21 -13.27
CA MET A 51 1.96 5.71 -14.62
C MET A 51 1.57 6.86 -15.55
N PRO A 52 2.55 7.57 -16.15
CA PRO A 52 2.28 8.62 -17.11
C PRO A 52 1.79 8.01 -18.43
N VAL A 53 0.65 8.46 -18.93
CA VAL A 53 0.05 8.00 -20.20
C VAL A 53 0.00 9.14 -21.22
N LYS A 54 -0.36 10.36 -20.80
CA LYS A 54 -0.56 11.50 -21.72
C LYS A 54 0.56 12.53 -21.73
N GLY A 55 1.48 12.47 -20.78
CA GLY A 55 2.56 13.44 -20.64
C GLY A 55 3.40 13.17 -19.39
N THR A 56 4.30 14.10 -19.06
CA THR A 56 5.08 14.04 -17.82
C THR A 56 4.15 14.29 -16.63
N LEU A 57 4.22 13.40 -15.63
CA LEU A 57 3.52 13.53 -14.33
C LEU A 57 4.13 14.63 -13.46
#